data_AF-A0A560W605-F1
#
_entry.id   AF-A0A560W605-F1
#
_cell.length_a   1.000
_cell.length_b   1.000
_cell.length_c   1.000
_cell.angle_alpha   90.00
_cell.angle_beta   90.00
_cell.angle_gamma   90.00
#
_symmetry.space_group_name_H-M   'P 1'
#
loop_
_entity.id
_entity.type
_entity.pdbx_description
1 polymer ?
#
loop_
_entity_poly.entity_id
_entity_poly.type
_entity_poly.pdbx_seq_one_letter_code
_entity_poly.pdbx_strand_id
1 'polypeptide(L)'
;MESPTAMNELGQLAMDHWKTWLPEQYQQIPDPETHFAALGQTAHEQMIQIEEDILRASPADPDYLKEVGRRNMARLTARETILSELLPTPPQSDDDAQDPTPSPIDPTGMPSDPSHPLWADLDDDSISPAEFQARRKAWIDSLPIR
;
A
#
# COMPACT_ATOMS: atom_id res chain seq x y z
N MET A 1 -27.42 33.95 6.43
CA MET A 1 -26.35 33.22 7.13
C MET A 1 -26.47 31.79 6.66
N GLU A 2 -25.79 31.46 5.58
CA GLU A 2 -25.75 30.12 5.03
C GLU A 2 -24.87 29.30 5.96
N SER A 3 -25.42 28.27 6.59
CA SER A 3 -24.63 27.32 7.38
C SER A 3 -23.54 26.76 6.46
N PRO A 4 -22.26 26.72 6.87
CA PRO A 4 -21.24 26.05 6.08
C PRO A 4 -21.75 24.64 5.83
N THR A 5 -21.86 24.26 4.56
CA THR A 5 -22.34 22.95 4.13
C THR A 5 -21.64 21.89 4.97
N ALA A 6 -22.37 21.23 5.87
CA ALA A 6 -21.76 20.32 6.83
C ALA A 6 -20.93 19.30 6.05
N MET A 7 -19.64 19.19 6.38
CA MET A 7 -18.70 18.32 5.68
C MET A 7 -19.22 16.87 5.70
N ASN A 8 -19.29 16.24 4.53
CA ASN A 8 -19.79 14.88 4.40
C ASN A 8 -18.73 13.84 4.85
N GLU A 9 -19.14 12.56 4.94
CA GLU A 9 -18.24 11.49 5.39
C GLU A 9 -16.95 11.38 4.59
N LEU A 10 -17.01 11.58 3.27
CA LEU A 10 -15.83 11.51 2.39
C LEU A 10 -14.87 12.66 2.68
N GLY A 11 -15.39 13.87 2.85
CA GLY A 11 -14.60 15.05 3.22
C GLY A 11 -13.94 14.90 4.58
N GLN A 12 -14.67 14.38 5.58
CA GLN A 12 -14.13 14.11 6.91
C GLN A 12 -13.00 13.07 6.85
N LEU A 13 -13.21 11.99 6.11
CA LEU A 13 -12.24 10.91 5.97
C LEU A 13 -10.97 11.41 5.25
N ALA A 14 -11.12 12.22 4.20
CA ALA A 14 -10.01 12.88 3.52
C ALA A 14 -9.23 13.80 4.46
N MET A 15 -9.95 14.64 5.22
CA MET A 15 -9.35 15.58 6.16
C MET A 15 -8.52 14.84 7.22
N ASP A 16 -9.05 13.77 7.79
CA ASP A 16 -8.36 12.99 8.83
C ASP A 16 -7.17 12.20 8.28
N HIS A 17 -7.27 11.69 7.06
CA HIS A 17 -6.15 11.06 6.36
C HIS A 17 -5.02 12.06 6.10
N TRP A 18 -5.34 13.26 5.60
CA TRP A 18 -4.33 14.29 5.32
C TRP A 18 -3.66 14.81 6.59
N LYS A 19 -4.39 14.96 7.70
CA LYS A 19 -3.79 15.28 9.00
C LYS A 19 -2.79 14.23 9.46
N THR A 20 -3.09 12.96 9.19
CA THR A 20 -2.29 11.82 9.66
C THR A 20 -1.06 11.57 8.79
N TRP A 21 -1.22 11.63 7.47
CA TRP A 21 -0.21 11.17 6.50
C TRP A 21 0.46 12.30 5.73
N LEU A 22 -0.17 13.47 5.61
CA LEU A 22 0.31 14.61 4.83
C LEU A 22 0.23 15.92 5.64
N PRO A 23 0.78 15.98 6.87
CA PRO A 23 0.58 17.10 7.78
C PRO A 23 1.14 18.43 7.26
N GLU A 24 2.23 18.40 6.51
CA GLU A 24 2.82 19.61 5.90
C GLU A 24 1.90 20.22 4.85
N GLN A 25 1.32 19.38 3.98
CA GLN A 25 0.37 19.82 2.96
C GLN A 25 -0.93 20.30 3.60
N TYR A 26 -1.41 19.61 4.63
CA TYR A 26 -2.58 20.02 5.39
C TYR A 26 -2.40 21.41 6.01
N GLN A 27 -1.22 21.73 6.55
CA GLN A 27 -0.92 23.05 7.13
C GLN A 27 -0.87 24.19 6.10
N GLN A 28 -0.65 23.88 4.83
CA GLN A 28 -0.64 24.87 3.75
C GLN A 28 -2.05 25.26 3.30
N ILE A 29 -3.08 24.50 3.70
CA ILE A 29 -4.48 24.78 3.36
C ILE A 29 -5.00 25.91 4.25
N PRO A 30 -5.37 27.09 3.70
CA PRO A 30 -5.77 28.24 4.51
C PRO A 30 -7.10 28.04 5.26
N ASP A 31 -8.03 27.32 4.63
CA ASP A 31 -9.34 26.97 5.19
C ASP A 31 -9.60 25.48 4.95
N PRO A 32 -9.12 24.61 5.85
CA PRO A 32 -9.25 23.17 5.66
C PRO A 32 -10.70 22.70 5.73
N GLU A 33 -11.55 23.32 6.55
CA GLU A 33 -12.96 22.91 6.66
C GLU A 33 -13.70 23.14 5.33
N THR A 34 -13.58 24.33 4.74
CA THR A 34 -14.21 24.62 3.44
C THR A 34 -13.60 23.79 2.32
N HIS A 35 -12.27 23.57 2.34
CA HIS A 35 -11.58 22.77 1.33
C HIS A 35 -12.07 21.31 1.34
N PHE A 36 -12.05 20.66 2.49
CA PHE A 36 -12.45 19.25 2.60
C PHE A 36 -13.97 19.06 2.49
N ALA A 37 -14.79 20.05 2.85
CA ALA A 37 -16.22 20.04 2.54
C ALA A 37 -16.49 20.05 1.03
N ALA A 38 -15.80 20.92 0.26
CA ALA A 38 -15.93 20.96 -1.19
C ALA A 38 -15.36 19.70 -1.87
N LEU A 39 -14.21 19.21 -1.37
CA LEU A 39 -13.59 17.97 -1.85
C LEU A 39 -14.50 16.76 -1.62
N GLY A 40 -15.06 16.64 -0.41
CA GLY A 40 -16.02 15.60 -0.08
C GLY A 40 -17.27 15.65 -0.95
N GLN A 41 -17.80 16.83 -1.24
CA GLN A 41 -18.97 17.00 -2.10
C GLN A 41 -18.67 16.55 -3.54
N THR A 42 -17.54 16.98 -4.09
CA THR A 42 -17.08 16.58 -5.43
C THR A 42 -16.89 15.06 -5.52
N ALA A 43 -16.24 14.47 -4.51
CA ALA A 43 -16.03 13.03 -4.41
C ALA A 43 -17.35 12.24 -4.33
N HIS A 44 -18.35 12.79 -3.62
CA HIS A 44 -19.67 12.17 -3.53
C HIS A 44 -20.41 12.18 -4.88
N GLU A 45 -20.35 13.29 -5.62
CA GLU A 45 -20.94 13.41 -6.95
C GLU A 45 -20.29 12.43 -7.93
N GLN A 46 -18.96 12.31 -7.89
CA GLN A 46 -18.24 11.32 -8.70
C GLN A 46 -18.58 9.88 -8.31
N MET A 47 -18.73 9.59 -7.01
CA MET A 47 -19.17 8.27 -6.54
C MET A 47 -20.53 7.88 -7.14
N ILE A 48 -21.49 8.81 -7.15
CA ILE A 48 -22.82 8.58 -7.75
C ILE A 48 -22.68 8.29 -9.25
N GLN A 49 -21.87 9.07 -9.97
CA GLN A 49 -21.64 8.87 -11.39
C GLN A 49 -21.04 7.49 -11.69
N ILE A 50 -20.05 7.05 -10.91
CA ILE A 50 -19.43 5.73 -11.03
C ILE A 50 -20.44 4.62 -10.72
N GLU A 51 -21.25 4.77 -9.66
CA GLU A 51 -22.30 3.81 -9.32
C GLU A 51 -23.29 3.65 -10.49
N GLU A 52 -23.73 4.76 -11.09
CA GLU A 52 -24.63 4.76 -12.25
C GLU A 52 -24.00 4.10 -13.48
N ASP A 53 -22.73 4.37 -13.75
CA ASP A 53 -22.02 3.78 -14.89
C ASP A 53 -21.84 2.28 -14.73
N ILE A 54 -21.54 1.79 -13.53
CA ILE A 54 -21.51 0.35 -13.21
C ILE A 54 -22.90 -0.28 -13.43
N LEU A 55 -23.96 0.37 -12.94
CA LEU A 55 -25.33 -0.11 -13.10
C LEU A 55 -25.82 -0.05 -14.55
N ARG A 56 -25.28 0.85 -15.37
CA ARG A 56 -25.58 0.92 -16.81
C ARG A 56 -24.85 -0.16 -17.61
N ALA A 57 -23.62 -0.49 -17.21
CA ALA A 57 -22.79 -1.50 -17.87
C ALA A 57 -23.30 -2.94 -17.67
N SER A 58 -24.08 -3.18 -16.60
CA SER A 58 -24.66 -4.48 -16.29
C SER A 58 -26.18 -4.48 -16.50
N PRO A 59 -26.79 -5.49 -17.14
CA PRO A 59 -28.24 -5.57 -17.28
C PRO A 59 -28.94 -5.68 -15.91
N ALA A 60 -30.14 -5.11 -15.80
CA ALA A 60 -30.97 -5.23 -14.61
C ALA A 60 -31.47 -6.67 -14.41
N ASP A 61 -31.59 -7.10 -13.14
CA ASP A 61 -32.11 -8.43 -12.81
C ASP A 61 -33.60 -8.34 -12.39
N PRO A 62 -34.50 -9.17 -12.94
CA PRO A 62 -35.90 -9.19 -12.54
C PRO A 62 -36.11 -9.70 -11.10
N ASP A 63 -35.15 -10.43 -10.53
CA ASP A 63 -35.20 -10.86 -9.13
C ASP A 63 -34.80 -9.70 -8.20
N TYR A 64 -35.70 -9.35 -7.27
CA TYR A 64 -35.51 -8.22 -6.36
C TYR A 64 -34.24 -8.33 -5.51
N LEU A 65 -33.94 -9.51 -4.96
CA LEU A 65 -32.77 -9.68 -4.10
C LEU A 65 -31.48 -9.55 -4.90
N LYS A 66 -31.46 -10.06 -6.14
CA LYS A 66 -30.33 -9.88 -7.05
C LYS A 66 -30.14 -8.42 -7.46
N GLU A 67 -31.22 -7.69 -7.73
CA GLU A 67 -31.13 -6.25 -8.06
C GLU A 67 -30.62 -5.41 -6.87
N VAL A 68 -31.05 -5.73 -5.64
CA VAL A 68 -30.52 -5.10 -4.43
C VAL A 68 -29.03 -5.43 -4.26
N GLY A 69 -28.64 -6.69 -4.47
CA GLY A 69 -27.24 -7.11 -4.45
C GLY A 69 -26.39 -6.35 -5.47
N ARG A 70 -26.90 -6.19 -6.70
CA ARG A 70 -26.25 -5.46 -7.79
C ARG A 70 -25.98 -4.00 -7.41
N ARG A 71 -26.96 -3.31 -6.84
CA ARG A 71 -26.84 -1.92 -6.38
C ARG A 71 -25.87 -1.76 -5.22
N ASN A 72 -25.90 -2.68 -4.25
CA ASN A 72 -24.95 -2.67 -3.15
C ASN A 72 -23.51 -2.86 -3.63
N MET A 73 -23.29 -3.79 -4.57
CA MET A 73 -21.97 -3.99 -5.17
C MET A 73 -21.50 -2.75 -5.94
N ALA A 74 -22.37 -2.15 -6.77
CA ALA A 74 -22.05 -0.93 -7.50
C ALA A 74 -21.64 0.22 -6.55
N ARG A 75 -22.37 0.40 -5.45
CA ARG A 75 -22.04 1.40 -4.42
C ARG A 75 -20.71 1.12 -3.73
N LEU A 76 -20.45 -0.14 -3.35
CA LEU A 76 -19.19 -0.55 -2.73
C LEU A 76 -18.01 -0.24 -3.66
N THR A 77 -18.08 -0.68 -4.91
CA THR A 77 -17.03 -0.45 -5.91
C THR A 77 -16.81 1.04 -6.20
N ALA A 78 -17.88 1.82 -6.32
CA ALA A 78 -17.78 3.27 -6.50
C ALA A 78 -17.09 3.95 -5.30
N ARG A 79 -17.46 3.56 -4.08
CA ARG A 79 -16.84 4.07 -2.85
C ARG A 79 -15.36 3.72 -2.77
N GLU A 80 -14.98 2.48 -3.09
CA GLU A 80 -13.57 2.05 -3.10
C GLU A 80 -12.74 2.83 -4.12
N THR A 81 -13.29 3.07 -5.31
CA THR A 81 -12.61 3.84 -6.37
C THR A 81 -12.33 5.26 -5.90
N ILE A 82 -13.36 5.94 -5.37
CA ILE A 82 -13.23 7.31 -4.86
C ILE A 82 -12.28 7.40 -3.67
N LEU A 83 -12.35 6.47 -2.72
CA LEU A 83 -11.42 6.48 -1.59
C LEU A 83 -9.97 6.28 -2.04
N SER A 84 -9.73 5.46 -3.07
CA SER A 84 -8.38 5.26 -3.61
C SER A 84 -7.81 6.54 -4.25
N GLU A 85 -8.66 7.39 -4.82
CA GLU A 85 -8.26 8.68 -5.38
C GLU A 85 -8.14 9.78 -4.31
N LEU A 86 -9.02 9.75 -3.32
CA LEU A 86 -9.15 10.78 -2.27
C LEU A 86 -8.08 10.65 -1.17
N LEU A 87 -7.59 9.43 -0.94
CA LEU A 87 -6.63 9.09 0.12
C LEU A 87 -5.27 8.70 -0.49
N PRO A 88 -4.49 9.68 -0.97
CA PRO A 88 -3.18 9.38 -1.52
C PRO A 88 -2.31 8.73 -0.44
N THR A 89 -1.61 7.67 -0.83
CA THR A 89 -0.50 7.12 -0.04
C THR A 89 0.54 8.24 0.13
N PRO A 90 1.10 8.45 1.32
CA PRO A 90 2.21 9.39 1.46
C PRO A 90 3.29 9.03 0.43
N PRO A 91 3.98 10.01 -0.16
CA PRO A 91 5.16 9.71 -0.95
C PRO A 91 6.04 8.83 -0.06
N GLN A 92 6.33 7.61 -0.52
CA GLN A 92 7.40 6.84 0.10
C GLN A 92 8.59 7.79 0.08
N SER A 93 9.07 8.20 1.26
CA SER A 93 10.35 8.87 1.30
C SER A 93 11.29 7.97 0.51
N ASP A 94 12.00 8.51 -0.47
CA ASP A 94 12.96 7.79 -1.32
C ASP A 94 14.11 7.15 -0.49
N ASP A 95 13.98 7.05 0.83
CA ASP A 95 14.80 6.27 1.76
C ASP A 95 14.48 4.77 1.72
N ASP A 96 13.31 4.35 1.19
CA ASP A 96 12.98 2.93 0.97
C ASP A 96 13.33 2.45 -0.46
N ALA A 97 13.99 3.28 -1.26
CA ALA A 97 14.72 2.84 -2.46
C ALA A 97 16.13 2.36 -2.09
N GLN A 98 16.28 1.59 -1.01
CA GLN A 98 17.32 0.58 -1.02
C GLN A 98 16.87 -0.47 -2.02
N ASP A 99 17.28 -0.27 -3.28
CA ASP A 99 17.56 -1.38 -4.20
C ASP A 99 18.07 -2.53 -3.33
N PRO A 100 17.37 -3.68 -3.23
CA PRO A 100 17.90 -4.79 -2.48
C PRO A 100 19.08 -5.27 -3.29
N THR A 101 20.23 -4.62 -3.14
CA THR A 101 21.51 -5.22 -3.48
C THR A 101 21.46 -6.55 -2.76
N PRO A 102 21.40 -7.68 -3.48
CA PRO A 102 21.21 -8.96 -2.86
C PRO A 102 22.32 -9.07 -1.83
N SER A 103 21.93 -9.13 -0.56
CA SER A 103 22.91 -9.34 0.50
C SER A 103 23.67 -10.60 0.08
N PRO A 104 25.01 -10.57 0.05
CA PRO A 104 25.78 -11.75 -0.34
C PRO A 104 25.56 -12.91 0.63
N ILE A 105 24.89 -12.64 1.76
CA ILE A 105 24.51 -13.57 2.81
C ILE A 105 22.97 -13.57 2.98
N ASP A 106 22.38 -14.76 3.04
CA ASP A 106 20.99 -15.03 3.44
C ASP A 106 20.81 -14.92 4.98
N PRO A 107 19.59 -14.68 5.52
CA PRO A 107 19.30 -14.72 6.97
C PRO A 107 19.83 -15.94 7.74
N THR A 108 20.09 -17.06 7.07
CA THR A 108 20.70 -18.26 7.66
C THR A 108 22.23 -18.15 7.83
N GLY A 109 22.85 -17.05 7.37
CA GLY A 109 24.29 -16.83 7.39
C GLY A 109 25.03 -17.56 6.27
N MET A 110 24.34 -17.93 5.19
CA MET A 110 24.88 -18.66 4.03
C MET A 110 24.99 -17.77 2.80
N PRO A 111 25.91 -18.06 1.86
CA PRO A 111 25.99 -17.34 0.59
C PRO A 111 24.69 -17.42 -0.20
N SER A 112 24.25 -16.28 -0.72
CA SER A 112 23.09 -16.19 -1.62
C SER A 112 23.34 -16.85 -2.99
N ASP A 113 24.61 -17.06 -3.37
CA ASP A 113 25.00 -17.81 -4.57
C ASP A 113 24.99 -19.33 -4.29
N PRO A 114 24.11 -20.13 -4.93
CA PRO A 114 24.06 -21.59 -4.77
C PRO A 114 25.29 -22.31 -5.29
N SER A 115 26.15 -21.64 -6.09
CA SER A 115 27.39 -22.22 -6.60
C SER A 115 28.57 -22.07 -5.63
N HIS A 116 28.35 -21.47 -4.46
CA HIS A 116 29.42 -21.21 -3.49
C HIS A 116 29.95 -22.52 -2.85
N PRO A 117 31.27 -22.66 -2.60
CA PRO A 117 31.85 -23.87 -2.01
C PRO A 117 31.25 -24.25 -0.64
N LEU A 118 30.69 -23.30 0.10
CA LEU A 118 29.98 -23.58 1.36
C LEU A 118 28.70 -24.40 1.16
N TRP A 119 28.08 -24.37 -0.03
CA TRP A 119 26.96 -25.26 -0.33
C TRP A 119 27.44 -26.69 -0.58
N ALA A 120 28.55 -26.85 -1.30
CA ALA A 120 29.16 -28.17 -1.51
C ALA A 120 29.64 -28.81 -0.21
N ASP A 121 30.10 -28.00 0.76
CA ASP A 121 30.54 -28.49 2.06
C ASP A 121 29.39 -29.06 2.94
N LEU A 122 28.12 -28.71 2.65
CA LEU A 122 26.96 -29.25 3.36
C LEU A 122 26.58 -30.67 2.90
N ASP A 123 26.87 -31.00 1.64
CA ASP A 123 26.65 -32.32 1.05
C ASP A 123 27.88 -33.24 1.23
N ASP A 124 28.98 -32.74 1.79
CA ASP A 124 30.21 -33.49 2.03
C ASP A 124 30.27 -34.04 3.46
N ASP A 125 29.94 -35.33 3.61
CA ASP A 125 29.99 -36.08 4.86
C ASP A 125 31.40 -36.17 5.50
N SER A 126 32.46 -35.78 4.79
CA SER A 126 33.82 -35.73 5.34
C SER A 126 34.11 -34.48 6.17
N ILE A 127 33.25 -33.46 6.09
CA ILE A 127 33.44 -32.18 6.77
C ILE A 127 32.71 -32.19 8.10
N SER A 128 33.47 -31.98 9.18
CA SER A 128 32.87 -31.88 10.51
C SER A 128 32.10 -30.55 10.70
N PRO A 129 31.05 -30.52 11.55
CA PRO A 129 30.29 -29.29 11.81
C PRO A 129 31.14 -28.11 12.30
N ALA A 130 32.22 -28.38 13.05
CA ALA A 130 33.14 -27.35 13.54
C ALA A 130 34.00 -26.75 12.41
N GLU A 131 34.42 -27.58 11.46
CA GLU A 131 35.22 -27.17 10.31
C GLU A 131 34.37 -26.36 9.32
N PHE A 132 33.13 -26.79 9.08
CA PHE A 132 32.14 -26.04 8.32
C PHE A 132 31.90 -24.64 8.92
N GLN A 133 31.70 -24.56 10.24
CA GLN A 133 31.51 -23.28 10.93
C GLN A 133 32.72 -22.35 10.81
N ALA A 134 33.94 -22.89 10.89
CA ALA A 134 35.17 -22.13 10.73
C ALA A 134 35.30 -21.55 9.30
N ARG A 135 34.99 -22.36 8.28
CA ARG A 135 35.01 -21.95 6.86
C ARG A 135 33.94 -20.90 6.57
N ARG A 136 32.71 -21.09 7.08
CA ARG A 136 31.63 -20.10 6.98
C ARG A 136 32.01 -18.78 7.64
N LYS A 137 32.59 -18.82 8.84
CA LYS A 137 33.05 -17.62 9.56
C LYS A 137 34.16 -16.90 8.80
N ALA A 138 35.15 -17.60 8.27
CA ALA A 138 36.25 -17.00 7.52
C ALA A 138 35.76 -16.32 6.23
N TRP A 139 34.78 -16.91 5.55
CA TRP A 139 34.13 -16.29 4.40
C TRP A 139 33.37 -15.02 4.79
N ILE A 140 32.54 -15.06 5.84
CA ILE A 140 31.82 -13.87 6.35
C ILE A 140 32.78 -12.74 6.72
N ASP A 141 33.90 -13.07 7.37
CA ASP A 141 34.94 -12.12 7.79
C ASP A 141 35.69 -11.50 6.58
N SER A 142 35.73 -12.20 5.46
CA SER A 142 36.32 -11.72 4.20
C SER A 142 35.40 -10.79 3.40
N LEU A 143 34.13 -10.68 3.77
CA LEU A 143 33.19 -9.79 3.09
C LEU A 143 33.50 -8.33 3.45
N PRO A 144 33.49 -7.41 2.47
CA PRO A 144 33.71 -6.00 2.75
C PRO A 144 32.58 -5.48 3.65
N ILE A 145 32.94 -5.10 4.87
CA ILE A 145 32.06 -4.35 5.78
C ILE A 145 31.79 -3.01 5.10
N ARG A 146 30.53 -2.69 4.81
CA ARG A 146 30.10 -1.37 4.36
C ARG A 146 29.62 -0.55 5.54
#